data_AF-A0A2L2Z1C3-F1
#
_entry.id   AF-A0A2L2Z1C3-F1
#
_cell.length_a   1.000
_cell.length_b   1.000
_cell.length_c   1.000
_cell.angle_alpha   90.00
_cell.angle_beta   90.00
_cell.angle_gamma   90.00
#
_symmetry.space_group_name_H-M   'P 1'
#
loop_
_entity.id
_entity.type
_entity.pdbx_description
1 polymer ?
#
loop_
_entity_poly.entity_id
_entity_poly.type
_entity_poly.pdbx_seq_one_letter_code
_entity_poly.pdbx_strand_id
1 'polypeptide(L)'
;LQRSHDDLLLFQDEMQLSHSVIDELQDSSRKFKAVVQKIKTKQGTNVDCNRIETDIKKILTRWDNARSQIVERLRSCGASSELLQTYKNKIEQENVWISETTVKMNSLKTVQKLTTKEIELTVEPAMDLYSNISERSSSIEETNTLGSRYIREAKIYDLRLKHYKENLEEEHPSLDASFPKTEREIIGACEVEQELENLNEKYSCLMRTI
;
A
#
# COMPACT_ATOMS: atom_id res chain seq x y z
N LEU A 1 -0.65 6.63 5.59
CA LEU A 1 0.28 5.48 5.73
C LEU A 1 1.10 5.56 7.02
N GLN A 2 1.81 6.66 7.30
CA GLN A 2 2.65 6.80 8.50
C GLN A 2 1.94 6.45 9.82
N ARG A 3 0.80 7.11 10.10
CA ARG A 3 0.02 6.83 11.32
C ARG A 3 -0.37 5.35 11.45
N SER A 4 -0.82 4.73 10.36
CA SER A 4 -1.19 3.31 10.37
C SER A 4 0.01 2.40 10.60
N HIS A 5 1.18 2.78 10.10
CA HIS A 5 2.43 2.07 10.37
C HIS A 5 2.84 2.19 11.84
N ASP A 6 2.76 3.39 12.41
CA ASP A 6 3.06 3.64 13.82
C ASP A 6 2.10 2.86 14.74
N ASP A 7 0.80 2.87 14.45
CA ASP A 7 -0.20 2.09 15.17
C ASP A 7 0.12 0.58 15.10
N LEU A 8 0.54 0.07 13.94
CA LEU A 8 0.91 -1.34 13.77
C LEU A 8 2.18 -1.73 14.54
N LEU A 9 3.15 -0.82 14.68
CA LEU A 9 4.34 -1.05 15.51
C LEU A 9 3.95 -1.17 16.99
N LEU A 10 3.06 -0.30 17.46
CA LEU A 10 2.54 -0.39 18.83
C LEU A 10 1.86 -1.74 19.09
N PHE A 11 1.02 -2.19 18.15
CA PHE A 11 0.39 -3.51 18.25
C PHE A 11 1.42 -4.65 18.22
N GLN A 12 2.47 -4.54 17.43
CA GLN A 12 3.55 -5.53 17.39
C GLN A 12 4.23 -5.64 18.75
N ASP A 13 4.52 -4.51 19.40
CA ASP A 13 5.14 -4.49 20.72
C ASP A 13 4.22 -5.11 21.79
N GLU A 14 2.94 -4.77 21.79
CA GLU A 14 1.94 -5.37 22.69
C GLU A 14 1.81 -6.89 22.48
N MET A 15 1.86 -7.35 21.23
CA MET A 15 1.86 -8.78 20.92
C MET A 15 3.14 -9.47 21.41
N GLN A 16 4.29 -8.84 21.25
CA GLN A 16 5.57 -9.37 21.72
C GLN A 16 5.55 -9.55 23.25
N LEU A 17 5.00 -8.58 23.99
CA LEU A 17 4.83 -8.66 25.44
C LEU A 17 3.89 -9.81 25.85
N SER A 18 2.80 -9.99 25.11
CA SER A 18 1.79 -11.02 25.40
C SER A 18 2.19 -12.44 24.96
N HIS A 19 3.29 -12.59 24.20
CA HIS A 19 3.71 -13.89 23.66
C HIS A 19 4.03 -14.92 24.76
N SER A 20 4.62 -14.47 25.87
CA SER A 20 4.94 -15.32 27.03
C SER A 20 3.71 -16.03 27.61
N VAL A 21 2.56 -15.35 27.67
CA VAL A 21 1.29 -15.93 28.15
C VAL A 21 0.80 -17.05 27.22
N ILE A 22 1.02 -16.89 25.92
CA ILE A 22 0.66 -17.90 24.91
C ILE A 22 1.56 -19.14 25.04
N ASP A 23 2.85 -18.94 25.28
CA ASP A 23 3.79 -20.04 25.53
C ASP A 23 3.40 -20.82 26.80
N GLU A 24 3.05 -20.11 27.88
CA GLU A 24 2.56 -20.70 29.12
C GLU A 24 1.26 -21.49 28.91
N LEU A 25 0.32 -20.96 28.11
CA LEU A 25 -0.91 -21.65 27.75
C LEU A 25 -0.62 -22.94 26.96
N GLN A 26 0.30 -22.87 26.00
CA GLN A 26 0.69 -24.02 25.19
C GLN A 26 1.37 -25.10 26.04
N ASP A 27 2.24 -24.72 26.97
CA ASP A 27 2.86 -25.65 27.91
C ASP A 27 1.87 -26.24 28.90
N SER A 28 0.94 -25.43 29.41
CA SER A 28 -0.15 -25.88 30.27
C SER A 28 -1.05 -26.89 29.55
N SER A 29 -1.33 -26.67 28.26
CA SER A 29 -2.06 -27.61 27.40
C SER A 29 -1.34 -28.95 27.25
N ARG A 30 -0.01 -28.94 27.02
CA ARG A 30 0.81 -30.17 26.96
C ARG A 30 0.77 -30.93 28.28
N LYS A 31 0.92 -30.24 29.42
CA LYS A 31 0.85 -30.82 30.77
C LYS A 31 -0.53 -31.42 31.05
N PHE A 32 -1.59 -30.69 30.75
CA PHE A 32 -2.98 -31.14 30.89
C PHE A 32 -3.21 -32.44 30.11
N LYS A 33 -2.82 -32.48 28.83
CA LYS A 33 -2.93 -33.68 28.00
C LYS A 33 -2.19 -34.88 28.59
N ALA A 34 -0.98 -34.69 29.12
CA ALA A 34 -0.22 -35.76 29.76
C ALA A 34 -0.91 -36.30 31.03
N VAL A 35 -1.52 -35.42 31.83
CA VAL A 35 -2.30 -35.81 33.02
C VAL A 35 -3.56 -36.58 32.62
N VAL A 36 -4.31 -36.08 31.63
CA VAL A 36 -5.53 -36.75 31.11
C VAL A 36 -5.21 -38.14 30.56
N GLN A 37 -4.09 -38.31 29.86
CA GLN A 37 -3.64 -39.61 29.37
C GLN A 37 -3.35 -40.60 30.52
N LYS A 38 -2.79 -40.13 31.64
CA LYS A 38 -2.55 -40.96 32.83
C LYS A 38 -3.83 -41.30 33.58
N ILE A 39 -4.82 -40.40 33.58
CA ILE A 39 -6.12 -40.58 34.24
C ILE A 39 -7.06 -41.50 33.44
N LYS A 40 -6.68 -41.97 32.24
CA LYS A 40 -7.45 -42.98 31.47
C LYS A 40 -7.62 -44.28 32.26
N THR A 41 -8.58 -44.28 33.18
CA THR A 41 -9.23 -45.43 33.77
C THR A 41 -10.12 -46.05 32.71
N LYS A 42 -10.39 -47.34 32.82
CA LYS A 42 -11.01 -48.25 31.83
C LYS A 42 -12.41 -47.85 31.28
N GLN A 43 -12.91 -46.64 31.50
CA GLN A 43 -14.20 -46.15 31.04
C GLN A 43 -14.07 -44.82 30.29
N GLY A 44 -14.17 -44.89 28.96
CA GLY A 44 -14.62 -43.78 28.09
C GLY A 44 -13.67 -42.60 27.85
N THR A 45 -13.77 -42.02 26.66
CA THR A 45 -13.08 -40.79 26.26
C THR A 45 -13.58 -39.60 27.09
N ASN A 46 -12.69 -38.78 27.67
CA ASN A 46 -13.08 -37.62 28.47
C ASN A 46 -13.50 -36.44 27.56
N VAL A 47 -14.81 -36.21 27.44
CA VAL A 47 -15.43 -35.21 26.54
C VAL A 47 -14.99 -33.78 26.89
N ASP A 48 -14.92 -33.44 28.17
CA ASP A 48 -14.53 -32.09 28.63
C ASP A 48 -13.07 -31.78 28.29
N CYS A 49 -12.18 -32.76 28.38
CA CYS A 49 -10.78 -32.61 27.99
C CYS A 49 -10.65 -32.31 26.49
N ASN A 50 -11.41 -33.03 25.65
CA ASN A 50 -11.43 -32.79 24.21
C ASN A 50 -11.97 -31.39 23.87
N ARG A 51 -12.95 -30.89 24.63
CA ARG A 51 -13.47 -29.53 24.48
C ARG A 51 -12.40 -28.49 24.81
N ILE A 52 -11.74 -28.61 25.96
CA ILE A 52 -10.66 -27.70 26.37
C ILE A 52 -9.51 -27.70 25.37
N GLU A 53 -9.09 -28.88 24.89
CA GLU A 53 -8.05 -28.98 23.86
C GLU A 53 -8.47 -28.26 22.56
N THR A 54 -9.74 -28.36 22.18
CA THR A 54 -10.29 -27.69 21.00
C THR A 54 -10.28 -26.18 21.17
N ASP A 55 -10.69 -25.68 22.33
CA ASP A 55 -10.72 -24.23 22.62
C ASP A 55 -9.32 -23.63 22.69
N ILE A 56 -8.35 -24.34 23.31
CA ILE A 56 -6.94 -23.91 23.32
C ILE A 56 -6.40 -23.86 21.89
N LYS A 57 -6.65 -24.88 21.06
CA LYS A 57 -6.24 -24.87 19.65
C LYS A 57 -6.80 -23.68 18.90
N LYS A 58 -8.09 -23.37 19.10
CA LYS A 58 -8.70 -22.17 18.51
C LYS A 58 -7.96 -20.91 18.94
N ILE A 59 -7.70 -20.71 20.23
CA ILE A 59 -6.97 -19.53 20.73
C ILE A 59 -5.58 -19.42 20.08
N LEU A 60 -4.83 -20.52 19.99
CA LEU A 60 -3.50 -20.52 19.36
C LEU A 60 -3.57 -20.16 17.87
N THR A 61 -4.54 -20.72 17.13
CA THR A 61 -4.75 -20.36 15.72
C THR A 61 -5.11 -18.88 15.57
N ARG A 62 -5.98 -18.34 16.42
CA ARG A 62 -6.36 -16.92 16.40
C ARG A 62 -5.15 -16.01 16.66
N TRP A 63 -4.31 -16.40 17.62
CA TRP A 63 -3.07 -15.69 17.93
C TRP A 63 -2.10 -15.67 16.74
N ASP A 64 -1.85 -16.82 16.12
CA ASP A 64 -0.97 -16.91 14.96
C ASP A 64 -1.51 -16.13 13.75
N ASN A 65 -2.83 -16.15 13.54
CA ASN A 65 -3.48 -15.36 12.50
C ASN A 65 -3.29 -13.86 12.74
N ALA A 66 -3.55 -13.37 13.96
CA ALA A 66 -3.34 -11.97 14.33
C ALA A 66 -1.88 -11.52 14.15
N ARG A 67 -0.93 -12.35 14.61
CA ARG A 67 0.51 -12.08 14.46
C ARG A 67 0.92 -12.00 13.00
N SER A 68 0.49 -12.95 12.19
CA SER A 68 0.78 -13.00 10.75
C SER A 68 0.23 -11.77 10.03
N GLN A 69 -0.96 -11.29 10.42
CA GLN A 69 -1.57 -10.09 9.86
C GLN A 69 -0.80 -8.82 10.19
N ILE A 70 -0.31 -8.66 11.42
CA ILE A 70 0.50 -7.50 11.80
C ILE A 70 1.80 -7.47 11.00
N VAL A 71 2.50 -8.60 10.90
CA VAL A 71 3.74 -8.72 10.12
C VAL A 71 3.51 -8.37 8.65
N GLU A 72 2.48 -8.93 8.02
CA GLU A 72 2.21 -8.68 6.60
C GLU A 72 1.74 -7.24 6.33
N ARG A 73 0.98 -6.66 7.26
CA ARG A 73 0.54 -5.25 7.15
C ARG A 73 1.71 -4.29 7.31
N LEU A 74 2.60 -4.51 8.28
CA LEU A 74 3.82 -3.71 8.44
C LEU A 74 4.67 -3.75 7.17
N ARG A 75 4.91 -4.95 6.63
CA ARG A 75 5.67 -5.15 5.38
C ARG A 75 5.03 -4.38 4.21
N SER A 76 3.71 -4.49 4.07
CA SER A 76 2.96 -3.83 2.98
C SER A 76 2.95 -2.31 3.14
N CYS A 77 2.75 -1.78 4.34
CA CYS A 77 2.79 -0.35 4.63
C CYS A 77 4.19 0.24 4.39
N GLY A 78 5.25 -0.46 4.81
CA GLY A 78 6.63 -0.04 4.59
C GLY A 78 6.96 0.05 3.09
N ALA A 79 6.72 -1.03 2.36
CA ALA A 79 6.97 -1.07 0.91
C ALA A 79 6.14 -0.02 0.13
N SER A 80 4.87 0.16 0.49
CA SER A 80 4.01 1.15 -0.14
C SER A 80 4.44 2.58 0.17
N SER A 81 4.97 2.83 1.36
CA SER A 81 5.45 4.17 1.76
C SER A 81 6.73 4.54 1.00
N GLU A 82 7.68 3.61 0.86
CA GLU A 82 8.89 3.81 0.07
C GLU A 82 8.55 4.06 -1.41
N LEU A 83 7.64 3.27 -1.96
CA LEU A 83 7.18 3.43 -3.34
C LEU A 83 6.47 4.78 -3.56
N LEU A 84 5.59 5.18 -2.64
CA LEU A 84 4.90 6.47 -2.68
C LEU A 84 5.89 7.63 -2.62
N GLN A 85 6.89 7.55 -1.73
CA GLN A 85 7.92 8.58 -1.61
C GLN A 85 8.71 8.73 -2.92
N THR A 86 9.09 7.60 -3.53
CA THR A 86 9.81 7.58 -4.80
C THR A 86 8.97 8.20 -5.91
N TYR A 87 7.69 7.83 -6.00
CA TYR A 87 6.74 8.41 -6.94
C TYR A 87 6.57 9.92 -6.72
N LYS A 88 6.33 10.37 -5.49
CA LYS A 88 6.11 11.79 -5.16
C LYS A 88 7.32 12.65 -5.51
N ASN A 89 8.53 12.16 -5.25
CA ASN A 89 9.75 12.85 -5.67
C ASN A 89 9.84 12.97 -7.20
N LYS A 90 9.50 11.91 -7.92
CA LYS A 90 9.57 11.87 -9.38
C LYS A 90 8.52 12.79 -10.02
N ILE A 91 7.25 12.72 -9.59
CA ILE A 91 6.19 13.56 -10.15
C ILE A 91 6.40 15.05 -9.86
N GLU A 92 7.00 15.40 -8.72
CA GLU A 92 7.39 16.80 -8.45
C GLU A 92 8.43 17.28 -9.46
N GLN A 93 9.46 16.48 -9.74
CA GLN A 93 10.46 16.81 -10.76
C GLN A 93 9.83 16.99 -12.15
N GLU A 94 8.87 16.12 -12.51
CA GLU A 94 8.18 16.24 -13.79
C GLU A 94 7.28 17.48 -13.86
N ASN A 95 6.56 17.81 -12.78
CA ASN A 95 5.73 19.02 -12.73
C ASN A 95 6.56 20.30 -12.87
N VAL A 96 7.71 20.38 -12.19
CA VAL A 96 8.65 21.49 -12.33
C VAL A 96 9.13 21.60 -13.77
N TRP A 97 9.59 20.48 -14.37
CA TRP A 97 10.06 20.46 -15.75
C TRP A 97 8.96 20.89 -16.74
N ILE A 98 7.73 20.40 -16.60
CA ILE A 98 6.59 20.78 -17.46
C ILE A 98 6.32 22.28 -17.35
N SER A 99 6.33 22.82 -16.13
CA SER A 99 6.09 24.25 -15.88
C SER A 99 7.14 25.11 -16.57
N GLU A 100 8.43 24.82 -16.36
CA GLU A 100 9.54 25.53 -16.99
C GLU A 100 9.50 25.43 -18.51
N THR A 101 9.21 24.25 -19.04
CA THR A 101 9.14 23.98 -20.47
C THR A 101 7.97 24.73 -21.11
N THR A 102 6.83 24.80 -20.42
CA THR A 102 5.66 25.56 -20.86
C THR A 102 5.96 27.06 -20.93
N VAL A 103 6.69 27.60 -19.95
CA VAL A 103 7.13 29.02 -19.97
C VAL A 103 8.05 29.29 -21.16
N LYS A 104 9.06 28.44 -21.39
CA LYS A 104 9.97 28.55 -22.54
C LYS A 104 9.20 28.48 -23.87
N MET A 105 8.28 27.53 -24.00
CA MET A 105 7.46 27.36 -25.20
C MET A 105 6.59 28.59 -25.48
N ASN A 106 5.95 29.15 -24.46
CA ASN A 106 5.14 30.36 -24.60
C ASN A 106 5.97 31.60 -24.96
N SER A 107 7.21 31.68 -24.46
CA SER A 107 8.14 32.75 -24.85
C SER A 107 8.49 32.69 -26.34
N LEU A 108 8.78 31.51 -26.88
CA LEU A 108 9.07 31.31 -28.30
C LEU A 108 7.87 31.64 -29.20
N LYS A 109 6.65 31.23 -28.81
CA LYS A 109 5.41 31.58 -29.53
C LYS A 109 5.17 33.09 -29.57
N THR A 110 5.59 33.83 -28.55
CA THR A 110 5.42 35.29 -28.50
C THR A 110 6.37 36.01 -29.46
N VAL A 111 7.55 35.43 -29.71
CA VAL A 111 8.56 35.97 -30.65
C VAL A 111 8.16 35.78 -32.13
N GLN A 112 7.29 34.82 -32.46
CA GLN A 112 6.77 34.59 -33.83
C GLN A 112 5.90 35.74 -34.41
N LYS A 113 5.79 36.89 -33.72
CA LYS A 113 5.13 38.09 -34.23
C LYS A 113 6.06 39.08 -34.95
N LEU A 114 7.31 38.72 -35.24
CA LEU A 114 8.31 39.65 -35.78
C LEU A 114 9.09 39.11 -37.01
N THR A 115 9.81 40.03 -37.64
CA THR A 115 10.41 40.05 -38.98
C THR A 115 11.25 38.82 -39.40
N THR A 116 11.43 38.63 -40.72
CA THR A 116 12.10 37.47 -41.37
C THR A 116 13.50 37.11 -40.83
N LYS A 117 14.24 38.07 -40.25
CA LYS A 117 15.57 37.88 -39.66
C LYS A 117 15.54 37.27 -38.25
N GLU A 118 14.46 37.49 -37.49
CA GLU A 118 14.29 36.95 -36.14
C GLU A 118 13.81 35.50 -36.18
N ILE A 119 13.15 35.08 -37.28
CA ILE A 119 12.75 33.70 -37.51
C ILE A 119 13.97 32.77 -37.53
N GLU A 120 15.04 33.10 -38.27
CA GLU A 120 16.25 32.27 -38.34
C GLU A 120 16.94 32.10 -36.97
N LEU A 121 16.92 33.13 -36.12
CA LEU A 121 17.46 33.09 -34.75
C LEU A 121 16.62 32.24 -33.77
N THR A 122 15.35 31.96 -34.11
CA THR A 122 14.42 31.21 -33.24
C THR A 122 14.26 29.75 -33.63
N VAL A 123 14.72 29.35 -34.82
CA VAL A 123 14.58 27.99 -35.34
C VAL A 123 15.41 26.97 -34.55
N GLU A 124 16.68 27.27 -34.26
CA GLU A 124 17.56 26.37 -33.52
C GLU A 124 17.11 26.18 -32.05
N PRO A 125 16.80 27.25 -31.27
CA PRO A 125 16.20 27.11 -29.94
C PRO A 125 14.87 26.35 -29.92
N ALA A 126 14.05 26.47 -30.97
CA ALA A 126 12.80 25.72 -31.08
C ALA A 126 13.05 24.23 -31.34
N MET A 127 13.99 23.88 -32.23
CA MET A 127 14.36 22.47 -32.46
C MET A 127 14.94 21.82 -31.21
N ASP A 128 15.79 22.52 -30.47
CA ASP A 128 16.34 22.03 -29.19
C ASP A 128 15.23 21.79 -28.16
N LEU A 129 14.27 22.72 -28.06
CA LEU A 129 13.13 22.57 -27.15
C LEU A 129 12.27 21.35 -27.55
N TYR A 130 12.04 21.14 -28.84
CA TYR A 130 11.28 19.99 -29.33
C TYR A 130 12.00 18.65 -29.10
N SER A 131 13.32 18.59 -29.31
CA SER A 131 14.12 17.41 -28.94
C SER A 131 14.02 17.13 -27.45
N ASN A 132 14.14 18.17 -26.61
CA ASN A 132 14.02 18.04 -25.16
C ASN A 132 12.67 17.48 -24.72
N ILE A 133 11.57 17.97 -25.30
CA ILE A 133 10.22 17.46 -25.01
C ILE A 133 10.11 16.00 -25.45
N SER A 134 10.59 15.65 -26.65
CA SER A 134 10.54 14.29 -27.18
C SER A 134 11.31 13.29 -26.31
N GLU A 135 12.52 13.65 -25.86
CA GLU A 135 13.38 12.83 -25.02
C GLU A 135 12.78 12.59 -23.62
N ARG A 136 11.94 13.52 -23.14
CA ARG A 136 11.32 13.43 -21.81
C ARG A 136 10.33 12.27 -21.68
N SER A 137 9.83 11.73 -22.78
CA SER A 137 8.87 10.61 -22.84
C SER A 137 9.23 9.46 -21.91
N SER A 138 10.51 9.05 -21.88
CA SER A 138 11.00 7.96 -21.05
C SER A 138 10.84 8.22 -19.53
N SER A 139 11.07 9.46 -19.09
CA SER A 139 10.95 9.87 -17.68
C SER A 139 9.50 9.98 -17.24
N ILE A 140 8.61 10.43 -18.13
CA ILE A 140 7.16 10.44 -17.90
C ILE A 140 6.64 9.00 -17.75
N GLU A 141 7.07 8.08 -18.61
CA GLU A 141 6.67 6.67 -18.53
C GLU A 141 7.19 5.99 -17.25
N GLU A 142 8.40 6.32 -16.80
CA GLU A 142 8.91 5.88 -15.50
C GLU A 142 8.01 6.36 -14.35
N THR A 143 7.59 7.62 -14.39
CA THR A 143 6.67 8.21 -13.40
C THR A 143 5.31 7.51 -13.39
N ASN A 144 4.75 7.25 -14.58
CA ASN A 144 3.52 6.49 -14.76
C ASN A 144 3.65 5.06 -14.20
N THR A 145 4.79 4.41 -14.44
CA THR A 145 5.07 3.07 -13.94
C THR A 145 5.11 3.03 -12.41
N LEU A 146 5.79 3.99 -11.78
CA LEU A 146 5.87 4.11 -10.31
C LEU A 146 4.48 4.34 -9.69
N GLY A 147 3.71 5.29 -10.22
CA GLY A 147 2.37 5.58 -9.73
C GLY A 147 1.40 4.41 -9.94
N SER A 148 1.43 3.77 -11.11
CA SER A 148 0.62 2.57 -11.40
C SER A 148 0.95 1.40 -10.47
N ARG A 149 2.24 1.22 -10.16
CA ARG A 149 2.67 0.21 -9.18
C ARG A 149 2.12 0.53 -7.79
N TYR A 150 2.18 1.80 -7.36
CA TYR A 150 1.62 2.21 -6.07
C TYR A 150 0.10 1.98 -6.00
N ILE A 151 -0.64 2.39 -7.03
CA ILE A 151 -2.10 2.19 -7.13
C ILE A 151 -2.46 0.71 -6.98
N ARG A 152 -1.69 -0.17 -7.65
CA ARG A 152 -1.89 -1.62 -7.55
C ARG A 152 -1.66 -2.13 -6.12
N GLU A 153 -0.53 -1.77 -5.51
CA GLU A 153 -0.21 -2.20 -4.14
C GLU A 153 -1.25 -1.70 -3.13
N ALA A 154 -1.72 -0.46 -3.26
CA ALA A 154 -2.79 0.10 -2.43
C ALA A 154 -4.09 -0.72 -2.57
N LYS A 155 -4.53 -1.00 -3.80
CA LYS A 155 -5.73 -1.82 -4.07
C LYS A 155 -5.60 -3.25 -3.52
N ILE A 156 -4.42 -3.87 -3.63
CA ILE A 156 -4.15 -5.21 -3.07
C ILE A 156 -4.20 -5.18 -1.54
N TYR A 157 -3.60 -4.15 -0.92
CA TYR A 157 -3.62 -3.99 0.53
C TYR A 157 -5.06 -3.89 1.06
N ASP A 158 -5.89 -3.05 0.43
CA ASP A 158 -7.29 -2.89 0.83
C ASP A 158 -8.11 -4.17 0.63
N LEU A 159 -7.89 -4.88 -0.47
CA LEU A 159 -8.53 -6.18 -0.70
C LEU A 159 -8.18 -7.19 0.39
N ARG A 160 -6.92 -7.23 0.82
CA ARG A 160 -6.47 -8.10 1.93
C ARG A 160 -7.10 -7.69 3.26
N LEU A 161 -7.22 -6.39 3.53
CA LEU A 161 -7.91 -5.89 4.72
C LEU A 161 -9.38 -6.25 4.72
N LYS A 162 -10.06 -6.12 3.58
CA LYS A 162 -11.46 -6.50 3.40
C LYS A 162 -11.65 -8.00 3.65
N HIS A 163 -10.84 -8.83 3.01
CA HIS A 163 -10.91 -10.29 3.19
C HIS A 163 -10.66 -10.71 4.63
N TYR A 164 -9.65 -10.12 5.29
CA TYR A 164 -9.42 -10.37 6.71
C TYR A 164 -10.64 -10.00 7.55
N LYS A 165 -11.23 -8.82 7.33
CA LYS A 165 -12.41 -8.36 8.07
C LYS A 165 -13.62 -9.27 7.86
N GLU A 166 -13.86 -9.73 6.64
CA GLU A 166 -14.96 -10.63 6.30
C GLU A 166 -14.79 -12.02 6.95
N ASN A 167 -13.56 -12.53 7.01
CA ASN A 167 -13.29 -13.84 7.63
C ASN A 167 -13.22 -13.79 9.17
N LEU A 168 -13.10 -12.61 9.79
CA LEU A 168 -13.03 -12.49 11.25
C LEU A 168 -14.27 -13.07 11.94
N GLU A 169 -15.45 -12.94 11.35
CA GLU A 169 -16.69 -13.52 11.89
C GLU A 169 -16.67 -15.06 11.88
N GLU A 170 -16.17 -15.65 10.79
CA GLU A 170 -16.06 -17.10 10.64
C GLU A 170 -14.96 -17.69 11.55
N GLU A 171 -13.82 -17.01 11.65
CA GLU A 171 -12.70 -17.46 12.47
C GLU A 171 -12.89 -17.17 13.96
N HIS A 172 -13.70 -16.15 14.32
CA HIS A 172 -13.85 -15.66 15.69
C HIS A 172 -15.33 -15.44 16.05
N PRO A 173 -16.14 -16.49 16.19
CA PRO A 173 -17.59 -16.38 16.45
C PRO A 173 -17.96 -15.71 17.79
N SER A 174 -16.99 -15.51 18.69
CA SER A 174 -17.19 -14.77 19.95
C SER A 174 -16.96 -13.26 19.82
N LEU A 175 -16.46 -12.79 18.68
CA LEU A 175 -16.50 -11.37 18.34
C LEU A 175 -17.90 -11.12 17.82
N ASP A 176 -18.73 -10.40 18.58
CA ASP A 176 -19.92 -9.72 18.04
C ASP A 176 -19.39 -8.65 17.08
N ALA A 177 -19.02 -9.09 15.89
CA ALA A 177 -18.38 -8.31 14.85
C ALA A 177 -19.44 -7.53 14.09
N SER A 178 -20.29 -6.79 14.82
CA SER A 178 -21.10 -5.72 14.28
C SER A 178 -20.19 -4.53 13.89
N PHE A 179 -19.18 -4.80 13.05
CA PHE A 179 -18.39 -3.75 12.42
C PHE A 179 -19.27 -3.08 11.38
N PRO A 180 -19.42 -1.75 11.41
CA PRO A 180 -20.08 -1.06 10.32
C PRO A 180 -19.38 -1.43 9.01
N LYS A 181 -20.17 -1.89 8.03
CA LYS A 181 -19.75 -2.10 6.64
C LYS A 181 -19.56 -0.74 5.96
N THR A 182 -18.68 0.08 6.52
CA THR A 182 -18.26 1.30 5.82
C THR A 182 -17.17 0.88 4.87
N GLU A 183 -17.49 0.77 3.58
CA GLU A 183 -16.47 0.76 2.54
C GLU A 183 -15.74 2.10 2.64
N ARG A 184 -14.48 2.06 3.08
CA ARG A 184 -13.62 3.24 2.99
C ARG A 184 -13.20 3.37 1.54
N GLU A 185 -13.52 4.51 0.95
CA GLU A 185 -13.06 4.89 -0.38
C GLU A 185 -11.52 4.93 -0.40
N ILE A 186 -10.91 4.48 -1.51
CA ILE A 186 -9.45 4.36 -1.64
C ILE A 186 -8.86 5.74 -1.95
N ILE A 187 -8.87 6.62 -0.96
CA ILE A 187 -8.49 8.04 -1.12
C ILE A 187 -7.11 8.17 -1.76
N GLY A 188 -6.11 7.42 -1.26
CA GLY A 188 -4.72 7.56 -1.73
C GLY A 188 -4.45 7.02 -3.14
N ALA A 189 -5.19 6.01 -3.61
CA ALA A 189 -5.02 5.53 -4.99
C ALA A 189 -5.66 6.49 -5.98
N CYS A 190 -6.85 7.01 -5.66
CA CYS A 190 -7.54 8.01 -6.47
C CYS A 190 -6.73 9.31 -6.61
N GLU A 191 -6.08 9.77 -5.53
CA GLU A 191 -5.17 10.93 -5.58
C GLU A 191 -4.04 10.72 -6.59
N VAL A 192 -3.38 9.56 -6.55
CA VAL A 192 -2.28 9.24 -7.48
C VAL A 192 -2.77 9.07 -8.92
N GLU A 193 -3.96 8.47 -9.11
CA GLU A 193 -4.61 8.38 -10.43
C GLU A 193 -4.84 9.78 -11.03
N GLN A 194 -5.40 10.70 -10.24
CA GLN A 194 -5.66 12.08 -10.69
C GLN A 194 -4.37 12.87 -10.97
N GLU A 195 -3.34 12.69 -10.14
CA GLU A 195 -2.04 13.32 -10.34
C GLU A 195 -1.37 12.86 -11.64
N LEU A 196 -1.41 11.56 -11.93
CA LEU A 196 -0.91 11.00 -13.19
C LEU A 196 -1.72 11.50 -14.39
N GLU A 197 -3.04 11.55 -14.29
CA GLU A 197 -3.89 12.06 -15.38
C GLU A 197 -3.51 13.51 -15.73
N ASN A 198 -3.44 14.38 -14.72
CA ASN A 198 -3.03 15.78 -14.89
C ASN A 198 -1.61 15.91 -15.47
N LEU A 199 -0.65 15.10 -15.02
CA LEU A 199 0.71 15.09 -15.57
C LEU A 199 0.70 14.74 -17.06
N ASN A 200 0.01 13.66 -17.42
CA ASN A 200 -0.06 13.15 -18.79
C ASN A 200 -0.81 14.11 -19.72
N GLU A 201 -1.87 14.77 -19.24
CA GLU A 201 -2.58 15.81 -19.99
C GLU A 201 -1.68 16.99 -20.33
N LYS A 202 -0.94 17.51 -19.34
CA LYS A 202 0.00 18.62 -19.54
C LYS A 202 1.13 18.24 -20.50
N TYR A 203 1.71 17.05 -20.33
CA TYR A 203 2.75 16.55 -21.23
C TYR A 203 2.23 16.34 -22.65
N SER A 204 1.03 15.79 -22.81
CA SER A 204 0.36 15.65 -24.11
C SER A 204 0.10 17.00 -24.77
N CYS A 205 -0.21 18.04 -24.00
CA CYS A 205 -0.36 19.40 -24.52
C CYS A 205 0.96 19.92 -25.10
N LEU A 206 2.08 19.72 -24.41
CA LEU A 206 3.42 20.06 -24.91
C LEU A 206 3.76 19.29 -26.19
N MET A 207 3.51 17.98 -26.22
CA MET A 207 3.76 17.14 -27.39
C MET A 207 2.93 17.56 -28.62
N ARG A 208 1.67 17.99 -28.44
CA ARG A 208 0.83 18.49 -29.54
C ARG A 208 1.28 19.85 -30.09
N THR A 209 2.17 20.53 -29.38
CA THR A 209 2.71 21.82 -29.82
C THR A 209 4.03 21.71 -30.57
N ILE A 210 4.60 20.49 -30.67
CA ILE A 210 5.63 20.10 -31.64
C ILE A 210 4.95 19.82 -32.98
#